data_AF-A0A924BGD0-F1
#
_entry.id   AF-A0A924BGD0-F1
#
_cell.length_a   1.000
_cell.length_b   1.000
_cell.length_c   1.000
_cell.angle_alpha   90.00
_cell.angle_beta   90.00
_cell.angle_gamma   90.00
#
_symmetry.space_group_name_H-M   'P 1'
#
loop_
_entity.id
_entity.type
_entity.pdbx_description
1 polymer ?
#
loop_
_entity_poly.entity_id
_entity_poly.type
_entity_poly.pdbx_seq_one_letter_code
_entity_poly.pdbx_strand_id
1 'polypeptide(L)'
;GFIRQRYECMTTRQLEFLGVRWYTYNGLQESDRLLYVVEMMLDVQWLRRHCAPIDLFNKIHHFGKRRVDLDTLIYPQTRSTAKAELLIDGDQWVHPSQVISQFTYLAGRSGYVPPAVNNLFFIPYFMDLAGHAGPMRDLSARLAQAVDGSAIAFFGHTMDMRKLTHEHFAWLATQVCQLEVATFGQMRDEVDGYLAAIKEKIAA
;
A
#
# COMPACT_ATOMS: atom_id res chain seq x y z
N GLY A 1 -21.72 -1.08 4.80
CA GLY A 1 -20.29 -1.26 5.14
C GLY A 1 -19.55 -1.75 3.93
N PHE A 2 -18.32 -1.28 3.71
CA PHE A 2 -17.53 -1.49 2.49
C PHE A 2 -17.49 -2.96 2.03
N ILE A 3 -17.09 -3.89 2.90
CA ILE A 3 -17.01 -5.33 2.57
C ILE A 3 -18.38 -5.92 2.21
N ARG A 4 -19.44 -5.53 2.94
CA ARG A 4 -20.81 -6.03 2.69
C ARG A 4 -21.30 -5.63 1.31
N GLN A 5 -21.14 -4.36 0.93
CA GLN A 5 -21.55 -3.85 -0.38
C GLN A 5 -20.86 -4.60 -1.53
N ARG A 6 -19.56 -4.85 -1.38
CA ARG A 6 -18.77 -5.60 -2.36
C ARG A 6 -19.18 -7.06 -2.45
N TYR A 7 -19.39 -7.69 -1.30
CA TYR A 7 -19.91 -9.06 -1.23
C TYR A 7 -21.27 -9.16 -1.94
N GLU A 8 -22.22 -8.27 -1.61
CA GLU A 8 -23.53 -8.23 -2.26
C GLU A 8 -23.42 -8.04 -3.77
N CYS A 9 -22.57 -7.10 -4.22
CA CYS A 9 -22.28 -6.87 -5.64
C CYS A 9 -21.81 -8.17 -6.34
N MET A 10 -20.85 -8.88 -5.73
CA MET A 10 -20.35 -10.14 -6.28
C MET A 10 -21.43 -11.21 -6.31
N THR A 11 -22.20 -11.39 -5.24
CA THR A 11 -23.22 -12.45 -5.16
C THR A 11 -24.38 -12.19 -6.11
N THR A 12 -24.88 -10.95 -6.18
CA THR A 12 -26.02 -10.59 -7.02
C THR A 12 -25.68 -10.67 -8.50
N ARG A 13 -24.45 -10.28 -8.88
CA ARG A 13 -23.99 -10.27 -10.27
C ARG A 13 -23.21 -11.53 -10.66
N GLN A 14 -23.07 -12.49 -9.74
CA GLN A 14 -22.32 -13.74 -9.92
C GLN A 14 -20.90 -13.51 -10.45
N LEU A 15 -20.18 -12.56 -9.83
CA LEU A 15 -18.83 -12.20 -10.24
C LEU A 15 -17.79 -13.16 -9.65
N GLU A 16 -16.79 -13.49 -10.47
CA GLU A 16 -15.62 -14.27 -10.06
C GLU A 16 -14.53 -13.36 -9.49
N PHE A 17 -14.43 -12.14 -10.02
CA PHE A 17 -13.53 -11.09 -9.54
C PHE A 17 -14.23 -9.73 -9.48
N LEU A 18 -13.99 -8.99 -8.40
CA LEU A 18 -14.41 -7.62 -8.23
C LEU A 18 -13.21 -6.78 -7.81
N GLY A 19 -12.80 -5.86 -8.67
CA GLY A 19 -11.69 -4.94 -8.41
C GLY A 19 -12.17 -3.52 -8.16
N VAL A 20 -11.20 -2.63 -7.97
CA VAL A 20 -11.43 -1.20 -7.69
C VAL A 20 -11.07 -0.31 -8.86
N ARG A 21 -10.36 -0.86 -9.86
CA ARG A 21 -9.96 -0.26 -11.13
C ARG A 21 -9.37 -1.32 -12.05
N TRP A 22 -9.15 -0.97 -13.31
CA TRP A 22 -8.41 -1.79 -14.27
C TRP A 22 -6.89 -1.75 -14.05
N TYR A 23 -6.21 -2.84 -14.38
CA TYR A 23 -4.77 -3.02 -14.27
C TYR A 23 -4.05 -2.50 -15.52
N THR A 24 -3.06 -1.62 -15.35
CA THR A 24 -2.35 -0.94 -16.45
C THR A 24 -0.82 -1.04 -16.33
N TYR A 25 -0.32 -1.96 -15.50
CA TYR A 25 1.12 -2.18 -15.28
C TYR A 25 1.66 -3.32 -16.14
N ASN A 26 2.99 -3.49 -16.17
CA ASN A 26 3.69 -4.62 -16.82
C ASN A 26 3.33 -4.85 -18.30
N GLY A 27 3.04 -3.77 -19.03
CA GLY A 27 2.67 -3.81 -20.45
C GLY A 27 1.22 -4.24 -20.72
N LEU A 28 0.40 -4.38 -19.68
CA LEU A 28 -1.06 -4.51 -19.78
C LEU A 28 -1.72 -3.13 -19.90
N GLN A 29 -2.92 -3.12 -20.48
CA GLN A 29 -3.71 -1.93 -20.73
C GLN A 29 -5.15 -2.16 -20.27
N GLU A 30 -5.89 -1.08 -20.02
CA GLU A 30 -7.28 -1.16 -19.55
C GLU A 30 -8.19 -1.97 -20.48
N SER A 31 -7.94 -1.93 -21.79
CA SER A 31 -8.67 -2.72 -22.79
C SER A 31 -8.46 -4.24 -22.67
N ASP A 32 -7.47 -4.69 -21.90
CA ASP A 32 -7.28 -6.10 -21.55
C ASP A 32 -8.32 -6.59 -20.52
N ARG A 33 -9.06 -5.66 -19.88
CA ARG A 33 -10.14 -5.93 -18.92
C ARG A 33 -9.70 -6.83 -17.75
N LEU A 34 -8.49 -6.60 -17.26
CA LEU A 34 -7.93 -7.22 -16.06
C LEU A 34 -7.99 -6.23 -14.91
N LEU A 35 -8.41 -6.68 -13.74
CA LEU A 35 -8.62 -5.88 -12.55
C LEU A 35 -7.32 -5.72 -11.76
N TYR A 36 -7.18 -4.56 -11.15
CA TYR A 36 -6.13 -4.30 -10.18
C TYR A 36 -6.30 -5.21 -8.95
N VAL A 37 -5.19 -5.81 -8.51
CA VAL A 37 -5.20 -6.91 -7.54
C VAL A 37 -5.28 -6.45 -6.09
N VAL A 38 -4.89 -5.21 -5.82
CA VAL A 38 -5.01 -4.59 -4.49
C VAL A 38 -6.48 -4.27 -4.22
N GLU A 39 -6.95 -4.63 -3.03
CA GLU A 39 -8.37 -4.55 -2.63
C GLU A 39 -9.33 -5.35 -3.54
N MET A 40 -8.82 -6.34 -4.28
CA MET A 40 -9.64 -7.22 -5.10
C MET A 40 -10.36 -8.25 -4.23
N MET A 41 -11.66 -8.40 -4.45
CA MET A 41 -12.43 -9.53 -3.94
C MET A 41 -12.61 -10.58 -5.03
N LEU A 42 -12.67 -11.85 -4.64
CA LEU A 42 -12.71 -12.97 -5.57
C LEU A 42 -13.53 -14.15 -5.03
N ASP A 43 -14.09 -14.94 -5.95
CA ASP A 43 -14.74 -16.21 -5.63
C ASP A 43 -13.68 -17.31 -5.46
N VAL A 44 -13.40 -17.65 -4.21
CA VAL A 44 -12.44 -18.70 -3.87
C VAL A 44 -12.87 -20.09 -4.36
N GLN A 45 -14.16 -20.37 -4.46
CA GLN A 45 -14.64 -21.64 -4.99
C GLN A 45 -14.37 -21.73 -6.48
N TRP A 46 -14.61 -20.64 -7.22
CA TRP A 46 -14.25 -20.56 -8.62
C TRP A 46 -12.75 -20.77 -8.83
N LEU A 47 -11.90 -20.09 -8.05
CA LEU A 47 -10.45 -20.28 -8.13
C LEU A 47 -10.05 -21.74 -7.91
N ARG A 48 -10.57 -22.40 -6.87
CA ARG A 48 -10.24 -23.81 -6.58
C ARG A 48 -10.67 -24.78 -7.68
N ARG A 49 -11.78 -24.49 -8.37
CA ARG A 49 -12.28 -25.32 -9.47
C ARG A 49 -11.48 -25.16 -10.75
N HIS A 50 -10.91 -23.97 -10.99
CA HIS A 50 -10.33 -23.64 -12.29
C HIS A 50 -8.81 -23.47 -12.27
N CYS A 51 -8.20 -23.11 -11.16
CA CYS A 51 -6.80 -22.73 -11.08
C CYS A 51 -6.00 -23.71 -10.22
N ALA A 52 -4.80 -24.06 -10.68
CA ALA A 52 -3.82 -24.67 -9.79
C ALA A 52 -3.24 -23.59 -8.85
N PRO A 53 -2.74 -23.93 -7.65
CA PRO A 53 -2.12 -22.94 -6.77
C PRO A 53 -1.00 -22.12 -7.45
N ILE A 54 -0.22 -22.74 -8.32
CA ILE A 54 0.85 -22.08 -9.07
C ILE A 54 0.34 -21.02 -10.06
N ASP A 55 -0.91 -21.12 -10.50
CA ASP A 55 -1.52 -20.14 -11.41
C ASP A 55 -1.83 -18.81 -10.72
N LEU A 56 -1.77 -18.77 -9.38
CA LEU A 56 -2.06 -17.57 -8.60
C LEU A 56 -0.84 -16.64 -8.47
N PHE A 57 0.36 -17.09 -8.85
CA PHE A 57 1.61 -16.34 -8.73
C PHE A 57 2.00 -15.63 -10.05
N ASN A 58 3.07 -14.82 -9.98
CA ASN A 58 3.63 -14.12 -11.13
C ASN A 58 3.94 -15.08 -12.29
N LYS A 59 3.59 -14.67 -13.52
CA LYS A 59 3.69 -15.54 -14.70
C LYS A 59 3.91 -14.74 -15.98
N ILE A 60 4.92 -15.14 -16.75
CA ILE A 60 5.09 -14.65 -18.13
C ILE A 60 3.97 -15.23 -19.01
N HIS A 61 3.25 -14.36 -19.70
CA HIS A 61 2.16 -14.74 -20.60
C HIS A 61 2.18 -13.93 -21.90
N HIS A 62 1.43 -14.41 -22.90
CA HIS A 62 1.24 -13.69 -24.14
C HIS A 62 -0.20 -13.19 -24.25
N PHE A 63 -0.38 -11.88 -24.34
CA PHE A 63 -1.66 -11.24 -24.66
C PHE A 63 -1.63 -10.76 -26.11
N GLY A 64 -2.19 -11.56 -27.01
CA GLY A 64 -2.03 -11.36 -28.45
C GLY A 64 -0.55 -11.43 -28.84
N LYS A 65 0.01 -10.32 -29.33
CA LYS A 65 1.44 -10.22 -29.70
C LYS A 65 2.34 -9.70 -28.59
N ARG A 66 1.78 -9.28 -27.44
CA ARG A 66 2.56 -8.73 -26.32
C ARG A 66 2.98 -9.85 -25.38
N ARG A 67 4.27 -9.92 -25.07
CA ARG A 67 4.77 -10.69 -23.93
C ARG A 67 4.70 -9.82 -22.69
N VAL A 68 3.94 -10.25 -21.69
CA VAL A 68 3.68 -9.50 -20.46
C VAL A 68 4.06 -10.33 -19.24
N ASP A 69 4.42 -9.64 -18.16
CA ASP A 69 4.63 -10.25 -16.85
C ASP A 69 3.38 -10.06 -16.00
N LEU A 70 2.58 -11.11 -15.90
CA LEU A 70 1.35 -11.09 -15.14
C LEU A 70 1.69 -11.14 -13.65
N ASP A 71 1.20 -10.16 -12.91
CA ASP A 71 1.32 -10.16 -11.45
C ASP A 71 0.44 -11.26 -10.82
N THR A 72 0.60 -11.45 -9.52
CA THR A 72 -0.18 -12.38 -8.69
C THR A 72 -1.68 -12.18 -8.95
N LEU A 73 -2.42 -13.28 -9.12
CA LEU A 73 -3.86 -13.29 -9.44
C LEU A 73 -4.29 -12.62 -10.77
N ILE A 74 -3.38 -12.15 -11.63
CA ILE A 74 -3.75 -11.63 -12.96
C ILE A 74 -4.04 -12.79 -13.93
N TYR A 75 -3.24 -13.85 -13.93
CA TYR A 75 -3.44 -14.99 -14.83
C TYR A 75 -4.83 -15.66 -14.68
N PRO A 76 -5.36 -15.91 -13.47
CA PRO A 76 -6.73 -16.43 -13.30
C PRO A 76 -7.79 -15.56 -13.96
N GLN A 77 -7.62 -14.23 -13.95
CA GLN A 77 -8.60 -13.31 -14.54
C GLN A 77 -8.69 -13.43 -16.06
N THR A 78 -7.63 -13.90 -16.74
CA THR A 78 -7.65 -14.14 -18.20
C THR A 78 -8.58 -15.30 -18.57
N ARG A 79 -8.86 -16.18 -17.60
CA ARG A 79 -9.73 -17.37 -17.74
C ARG A 79 -11.15 -17.12 -17.27
N SER A 80 -11.39 -15.98 -16.62
CA SER A 80 -12.68 -15.56 -16.08
C SER A 80 -13.42 -14.70 -17.10
N THR A 81 -14.74 -14.84 -17.15
CA THR A 81 -15.62 -13.95 -17.93
C THR A 81 -16.46 -13.04 -17.05
N ALA A 82 -16.61 -13.38 -15.75
CA ALA A 82 -17.43 -12.61 -14.82
C ALA A 82 -16.55 -11.70 -13.93
N LYS A 83 -16.26 -10.51 -14.45
CA LYS A 83 -15.44 -9.50 -13.77
C LYS A 83 -16.12 -8.14 -13.77
N ALA A 84 -15.95 -7.36 -12.71
CA ALA A 84 -16.38 -5.97 -12.69
C ALA A 84 -15.47 -5.12 -11.81
N GLU A 85 -15.54 -3.81 -12.02
CA GLU A 85 -15.04 -2.84 -11.06
C GLU A 85 -16.18 -2.28 -10.23
N LEU A 86 -15.89 -2.02 -8.97
CA LEU A 86 -16.67 -1.15 -8.10
C LEU A 86 -15.67 -0.17 -7.51
N LEU A 87 -15.69 1.06 -8.04
CA LEU A 87 -14.74 2.11 -7.69
C LEU A 87 -14.78 2.40 -6.17
N ILE A 88 -13.63 2.80 -5.65
CA ILE A 88 -13.49 3.35 -4.30
C ILE A 88 -13.17 4.82 -4.48
N ASP A 89 -13.84 5.68 -3.72
CA ASP A 89 -13.47 7.09 -3.68
C ASP A 89 -12.05 7.21 -3.12
N GLY A 90 -11.21 8.07 -3.70
CA GLY A 90 -9.79 8.14 -3.34
C GLY A 90 -9.54 8.52 -1.87
N ASP A 91 -10.53 9.09 -1.19
CA ASP A 91 -10.52 9.40 0.24
C ASP A 91 -10.74 8.17 1.13
N GLN A 92 -11.30 7.09 0.57
CA GLN A 92 -11.57 5.81 1.25
C GLN A 92 -10.47 4.78 1.00
N TRP A 93 -9.38 5.15 0.32
CA TRP A 93 -8.33 4.23 -0.08
C TRP A 93 -6.97 4.59 0.54
N VAL A 94 -6.47 3.67 1.35
CA VAL A 94 -5.12 3.73 1.90
C VAL A 94 -4.30 2.57 1.34
N HIS A 95 -3.25 2.87 0.58
CA HIS A 95 -2.35 1.86 0.02
C HIS A 95 -0.88 2.28 0.07
N PRO A 96 -0.27 2.24 1.27
CA PRO A 96 1.15 2.47 1.38
C PRO A 96 1.89 1.20 0.92
N SER A 97 2.16 1.18 -0.38
CA SER A 97 2.83 0.06 -1.04
C SER A 97 4.25 -0.14 -0.49
N GLN A 98 4.73 -1.38 -0.50
CA GLN A 98 6.11 -1.74 -0.17
C GLN A 98 6.62 -1.35 1.24
N VAL A 99 5.75 -0.94 2.18
CA VAL A 99 6.16 -0.60 3.56
C VAL A 99 6.86 -1.78 4.24
N ILE A 100 6.21 -2.95 4.23
CA ILE A 100 6.70 -4.17 4.90
C ILE A 100 7.99 -4.68 4.25
N SER A 101 8.06 -4.68 2.92
CA SER A 101 9.24 -5.15 2.19
C SER A 101 10.44 -4.24 2.44
N GLN A 102 10.25 -2.91 2.37
CA GLN A 102 11.30 -1.93 2.69
C GLN A 102 11.77 -2.06 4.13
N PHE A 103 10.87 -2.22 5.10
CA PHE A 103 11.24 -2.38 6.50
C PHE A 103 11.97 -3.70 6.77
N THR A 104 11.52 -4.79 6.14
CA THR A 104 12.19 -6.10 6.25
C THR A 104 13.60 -6.04 5.68
N TYR A 105 13.80 -5.36 4.54
CA TYR A 105 15.14 -5.16 3.98
C TYR A 105 16.01 -4.28 4.85
N LEU A 106 15.44 -3.21 5.44
CA LEU A 106 16.17 -2.38 6.38
C LEU A 106 16.67 -3.20 7.58
N ALA A 107 15.78 -3.96 8.22
CA ALA A 107 16.10 -4.75 9.41
C ALA A 107 17.02 -5.95 9.12
N GLY A 108 16.88 -6.60 7.95
CA GLY A 108 17.51 -7.89 7.66
C GLY A 108 18.73 -7.84 6.73
N ARG A 109 18.98 -6.75 6.01
CA ARG A 109 20.02 -6.69 4.98
C ARG A 109 21.05 -5.59 5.27
N SER A 110 22.27 -6.02 5.60
CA SER A 110 23.41 -5.10 5.74
C SER A 110 23.64 -4.33 4.44
N GLY A 111 23.81 -3.01 4.56
CA GLY A 111 24.06 -2.10 3.43
C GLY A 111 22.82 -1.76 2.58
N TYR A 112 21.61 -2.17 2.98
CA TYR A 112 20.39 -1.69 2.31
C TYR A 112 20.21 -0.19 2.51
N VAL A 113 20.00 0.53 1.40
CA VAL A 113 19.65 1.95 1.39
C VAL A 113 18.22 2.05 0.85
N PRO A 114 17.26 2.54 1.65
CA PRO A 114 15.90 2.74 1.18
C PRO A 114 15.85 3.68 -0.04
N PRO A 115 14.89 3.46 -0.97
CA PRO A 115 14.61 4.42 -2.03
C PRO A 115 14.32 5.83 -1.49
N ALA A 116 14.48 6.85 -2.33
CA ALA A 116 14.18 8.23 -1.92
C ALA A 116 12.72 8.38 -1.47
N VAL A 117 11.79 7.86 -2.27
CA VAL A 117 10.35 7.74 -1.98
C VAL A 117 10.05 6.46 -1.20
N ASN A 118 10.66 6.29 -0.03
CA ASN A 118 10.37 5.16 0.85
C ASN A 118 9.18 5.46 1.77
N ASN A 119 8.49 4.39 2.20
CA ASN A 119 7.30 4.45 3.02
C ASN A 119 7.58 4.02 4.46
N LEU A 120 8.83 4.14 4.92
CA LEU A 120 9.26 3.64 6.22
C LEU A 120 8.64 4.41 7.39
N PHE A 121 8.29 5.69 7.21
CA PHE A 121 7.59 6.49 8.23
C PHE A 121 6.18 5.98 8.56
N PHE A 122 5.61 5.05 7.79
CA PHE A 122 4.40 4.36 8.23
C PHE A 122 4.67 3.35 9.35
N ILE A 123 5.90 2.85 9.51
CA ILE A 123 6.19 1.78 10.47
C ILE A 123 5.93 2.21 11.92
N PRO A 124 6.44 3.35 12.43
CA PRO A 124 6.15 3.77 13.80
C PRO A 124 4.66 4.00 14.03
N TYR A 125 3.96 4.56 13.05
CA TYR A 125 2.52 4.76 13.08
C TYR A 125 1.74 3.43 13.15
N PHE A 126 2.09 2.46 12.30
CA PHE A 126 1.47 1.12 12.35
C PHE A 126 1.77 0.37 13.64
N MET A 127 2.95 0.57 14.22
CA MET A 127 3.27 0.02 15.54
C MET A 127 2.40 0.66 16.64
N ASP A 128 2.15 1.97 16.57
CA ASP A 128 1.24 2.66 17.48
C ASP A 128 -0.19 2.10 17.38
N LEU A 129 -0.73 1.94 16.15
CA LEU A 129 -2.03 1.29 15.92
C LEU A 129 -2.11 -0.14 16.49
N ALA A 130 -0.97 -0.84 16.53
CA ALA A 130 -0.86 -2.18 17.12
C ALA A 130 -0.68 -2.17 18.66
N GLY A 131 -0.72 -1.01 19.31
CA GLY A 131 -0.54 -0.86 20.76
C GLY A 131 0.91 -0.67 21.20
N HIS A 132 1.83 -0.43 20.27
CA HIS A 132 3.25 -0.18 20.53
C HIS A 132 3.61 1.28 20.23
N ALA A 133 3.17 2.21 21.08
CA ALA A 133 3.35 3.65 20.89
C ALA A 133 4.80 4.16 21.03
N GLY A 134 5.68 3.37 21.66
CA GLY A 134 7.07 3.76 21.96
C GLY A 134 7.86 4.26 20.74
N PRO A 135 7.98 3.46 19.66
CA PRO A 135 8.68 3.85 18.45
C PRO A 135 8.23 5.16 17.81
N MET A 136 6.92 5.44 17.78
CA MET A 136 6.40 6.69 17.22
C MET A 136 6.82 7.88 18.08
N ARG A 137 6.62 7.79 19.40
CA ARG A 137 7.02 8.84 20.36
C ARG A 137 8.53 9.10 20.32
N ASP A 138 9.33 8.03 20.32
CA ASP A 138 10.79 8.12 20.28
C ASP A 138 11.27 8.79 19.00
N LEU A 139 10.67 8.45 17.85
CA LEU A 139 11.02 9.08 16.58
C LEU A 139 10.59 10.54 16.54
N SER A 140 9.39 10.88 17.01
CA SER A 140 8.94 12.29 17.12
C SER A 140 9.91 13.12 17.96
N ALA A 141 10.34 12.60 19.11
CA ALA A 141 11.29 13.30 19.99
C ALA A 141 12.66 13.51 19.31
N ARG A 142 13.17 12.50 18.60
CA ARG A 142 14.43 12.61 17.85
C ARG A 142 14.35 13.60 16.71
N LEU A 143 13.24 13.61 15.98
CA LEU A 143 12.97 14.60 14.94
C LEU A 143 12.98 16.01 15.54
N ALA A 144 12.24 16.25 16.62
CA ALA A 144 12.22 17.55 17.28
C ALA A 144 13.61 18.05 17.73
N GLN A 145 14.49 17.13 18.17
CA GLN A 145 15.83 17.47 18.68
C GLN A 145 16.91 17.57 17.58
N ALA A 146 16.64 17.11 16.35
CA ALA A 146 17.66 17.07 15.30
C ALA A 146 17.95 18.46 14.73
N VAL A 147 19.18 18.93 14.90
CA VAL A 147 19.64 20.28 14.48
C VAL A 147 19.82 20.38 12.96
N ASP A 148 20.51 19.41 12.35
CA ASP A 148 20.78 19.41 10.90
C ASP A 148 19.66 18.72 10.10
N GLY A 149 18.78 17.95 10.77
CA GLY A 149 17.60 17.30 10.18
C GLY A 149 17.87 16.28 9.07
N SER A 150 19.08 16.26 8.50
CA SER A 150 19.47 15.51 7.31
C SER A 150 19.57 14.01 7.57
N ALA A 151 19.88 13.62 8.81
CA ALA A 151 20.10 12.24 9.21
C ALA A 151 19.43 11.96 10.57
N ILE A 152 18.53 10.98 10.62
CA ILE A 152 17.78 10.60 11.84
C ILE A 152 17.99 9.13 12.15
N ALA A 153 18.21 8.80 13.43
CA ALA A 153 18.27 7.42 13.89
C ALA A 153 16.88 6.76 13.85
N PHE A 154 16.75 5.70 13.05
CA PHE A 154 15.50 5.00 12.74
C PHE A 154 15.73 3.48 12.80
N PHE A 155 15.15 2.80 13.79
CA PHE A 155 15.28 1.34 14.01
C PHE A 155 16.72 0.79 13.96
N GLY A 156 17.68 1.51 14.53
CA GLY A 156 19.10 1.11 14.52
C GLY A 156 19.86 1.49 13.23
N HIS A 157 19.21 2.19 12.32
CA HIS A 157 19.80 2.72 11.08
C HIS A 157 19.78 4.25 11.07
N THR A 158 20.54 4.83 10.16
CA THR A 158 20.47 6.27 9.87
C THR A 158 19.64 6.48 8.60
N MET A 159 18.54 7.22 8.73
CA MET A 159 17.70 7.63 7.62
C MET A 159 18.07 9.02 7.13
N ASP A 160 18.28 9.16 5.81
CA ASP A 160 18.52 10.43 5.15
C ASP A 160 17.19 11.12 4.82
N MET A 161 16.88 12.20 5.56
CA MET A 161 15.64 12.95 5.43
C MET A 161 15.60 13.83 4.17
N ARG A 162 16.76 14.16 3.57
CA ARG A 162 16.83 15.06 2.40
C ARG A 162 16.15 14.48 1.17
N LYS A 163 15.92 13.17 1.16
CA LYS A 163 15.24 12.45 0.09
C LYS A 163 13.71 12.45 0.23
N LEU A 164 13.20 12.84 1.40
CA LEU A 164 11.77 12.97 1.63
C LEU A 164 11.29 14.28 1.00
N THR A 165 10.47 14.19 -0.04
CA THR A 165 9.92 15.37 -0.72
C THR A 165 8.63 15.85 -0.05
N HIS A 166 8.28 17.12 -0.27
CA HIS A 166 6.99 17.67 0.16
C HIS A 166 5.80 16.90 -0.41
N GLU A 167 5.87 16.48 -1.68
CA GLU A 167 4.82 15.70 -2.33
C GLU A 167 4.64 14.33 -1.65
N HIS A 168 5.74 13.63 -1.39
CA HIS A 168 5.71 12.32 -0.74
C HIS A 168 5.15 12.41 0.68
N PHE A 169 5.53 13.45 1.42
CA PHE A 169 4.97 13.70 2.75
C PHE A 169 3.50 14.08 2.71
N ALA A 170 3.07 14.94 1.78
CA ALA A 170 1.66 15.30 1.64
C ALA A 170 0.80 14.04 1.37
N TRP A 171 1.30 13.14 0.52
CA TRP A 171 0.67 11.84 0.31
C TRP A 171 0.67 11.01 1.60
N LEU A 172 1.81 10.87 2.30
CA LEU A 172 1.88 10.13 3.56
C LEU A 172 0.89 10.66 4.61
N ALA A 173 0.87 11.97 4.84
CA ALA A 173 -0.01 12.61 5.80
C ALA A 173 -1.49 12.39 5.45
N THR A 174 -1.84 12.42 4.16
CA THR A 174 -3.18 12.10 3.68
C THR A 174 -3.58 10.68 4.05
N GLN A 175 -2.69 9.70 3.82
CA GLN A 175 -2.95 8.29 4.14
C GLN A 175 -3.10 8.07 5.65
N VAL A 176 -2.25 8.70 6.47
CA VAL A 176 -2.34 8.62 7.94
C VAL A 176 -3.63 9.26 8.44
N CYS A 177 -4.01 10.43 7.92
CA CYS A 177 -5.26 11.10 8.26
C CYS A 177 -6.49 10.23 7.93
N GLN A 178 -6.51 9.62 6.75
CA GLN A 178 -7.58 8.70 6.36
C GLN A 178 -7.71 7.51 7.33
N LEU A 179 -6.59 6.92 7.74
CA LEU A 179 -6.60 5.82 8.72
C LEU A 179 -7.06 6.27 10.11
N GLU A 180 -6.62 7.43 10.57
CA GLU A 180 -7.03 7.99 11.87
C GLU A 180 -8.53 8.28 11.90
N VAL A 181 -9.06 8.94 10.87
CA VAL A 181 -10.50 9.21 10.76
C VAL A 181 -11.30 7.91 10.66
N ALA A 182 -10.82 6.92 9.89
CA ALA A 182 -11.50 5.63 9.77
C ALA A 182 -11.49 4.81 11.07
N THR A 183 -10.45 4.93 11.89
CA THR A 183 -10.25 4.11 13.10
C THR A 183 -10.80 4.77 14.36
N PHE A 184 -10.55 6.07 14.53
CA PHE A 184 -10.85 6.82 15.74
C PHE A 184 -11.88 7.95 15.53
N GLY A 185 -12.30 8.19 14.29
CA GLY A 185 -13.23 9.28 13.93
C GLY A 185 -12.59 10.66 13.86
N GLN A 186 -11.32 10.80 14.26
CA GLN A 186 -10.56 12.06 14.27
C GLN A 186 -9.05 11.78 14.30
N MET A 187 -8.26 12.80 13.97
CA MET A 187 -6.81 12.78 14.18
C MET A 187 -6.49 12.87 15.67
N ARG A 188 -5.69 11.94 16.20
CA ARG A 188 -5.16 12.03 17.57
C ARG A 188 -3.99 13.00 17.66
N ASP A 189 -3.87 13.73 18.77
CA ASP A 189 -2.85 14.76 18.98
C ASP A 189 -1.42 14.22 18.83
N GLU A 190 -1.17 13.00 19.31
CA GLU A 190 0.16 12.37 19.20
C GLU A 190 0.55 12.04 17.76
N VAL A 191 -0.43 11.75 16.89
CA VAL A 191 -0.21 11.45 15.48
C VAL A 191 0.00 12.75 14.70
N ASP A 192 -0.76 13.80 15.01
CA ASP A 192 -0.54 15.12 14.44
C ASP A 192 0.85 15.66 14.78
N GLY A 193 1.26 15.54 16.05
CA GLY A 193 2.61 15.90 16.48
C GLY A 193 3.71 15.10 15.79
N TYR A 194 3.48 13.82 15.50
CA TYR A 194 4.39 12.98 14.71
C TYR A 194 4.53 13.49 13.27
N LEU A 195 3.42 13.77 12.59
CA LEU A 195 3.42 14.29 11.23
C LEU A 195 4.07 15.67 11.15
N ALA A 196 3.81 16.55 12.12
CA ALA A 196 4.44 17.86 12.22
C ALA A 196 5.95 17.74 12.36
N ALA A 197 6.44 16.86 13.24
CA ALA A 197 7.87 16.64 13.44
C ALA A 197 8.58 16.12 12.16
N ILE A 198 7.91 15.31 11.34
CA ILE A 198 8.43 14.90 10.03
C ILE A 198 8.46 16.10 9.07
N LYS A 199 7.36 16.86 8.99
CA LYS A 199 7.19 17.99 8.07
C LYS A 199 8.28 19.03 8.24
N GLU A 200 8.66 19.34 9.48
CA GLU A 200 9.72 20.30 9.80
C GLU A 200 11.11 19.90 9.28
N LYS A 201 11.32 18.62 8.95
CA LYS A 201 12.61 18.11 8.44
C LYS A 201 12.68 17.96 6.94
N ILE A 202 11.59 18.28 6.24
CA ILE A 202 11.57 18.32 4.79
C ILE A 202 12.17 19.67 4.38
N ALA A 203 13.34 19.64 3.77
CA ALA A 203 14.01 20.83 3.27
C ALA A 203 13.12 21.56 2.25
N ALA A 204 13.07 22.89 2.36
CA ALA A 204 12.43 23.78 1.40
C ALA A 204 13.17 23.76 0.04
#